data_AF-A0A969NCY2-F1
#
_entry.id   AF-A0A969NCY2-F1
#
_cell.length_a   1.000
_cell.length_b   1.000
_cell.length_c   1.000
_cell.angle_alpha   90.00
_cell.angle_beta   90.00
_cell.angle_gamma   90.00
#
_symmetry.space_group_name_H-M   'P 1'
#
loop_
_entity.id
_entity.type
_entity.pdbx_description
1 polymer ?
#
loop_
_entity_poly.entity_id
_entity_poly.type
_entity_poly.pdbx_seq_one_letter_code
_entity_poly.pdbx_strand_id
1 'polypeptide(L)'
;MRKDRCIKCGKFTFVFKHHPLPQAAFGKGANNLDQDTVNLCGNCHTEYHEFLGKTELKNTDSRFHYQKWYTWLYTLCFIGLVTLLIACL
;
A
#
# COMPACT_ATOMS: atom_id res chain seq x y z
N MET A 1 14.43 7.18 -13.02
CA MET A 1 13.94 6.05 -13.84
C MET A 1 15.10 5.53 -14.67
N ARG A 2 15.28 4.20 -14.77
CA ARG A 2 16.41 3.57 -15.48
C ARG A 2 15.88 2.77 -16.67
N LYS A 3 16.61 2.74 -17.81
CA LYS A 3 16.34 1.79 -18.88
C LYS A 3 16.93 0.43 -18.51
N ASP A 4 16.09 -0.58 -18.47
CA ASP A 4 16.49 -1.95 -18.16
C ASP A 4 15.51 -2.96 -18.80
N ARG A 5 15.81 -4.24 -18.67
CA ARG A 5 14.91 -5.31 -19.10
C ARG A 5 13.79 -5.49 -18.06
N CYS A 6 12.53 -5.39 -18.49
CA CYS A 6 11.39 -5.75 -17.66
C CYS A 6 11.38 -7.26 -17.39
N ILE A 7 11.28 -7.67 -16.12
CA ILE A 7 11.33 -9.10 -15.77
C ILE A 7 10.09 -9.88 -16.23
N LYS A 8 8.93 -9.22 -16.32
CA LYS A 8 7.66 -9.85 -16.72
C LYS A 8 7.55 -10.04 -18.24
N CYS A 9 7.88 -9.01 -19.03
CA CYS A 9 7.66 -9.03 -20.48
C CYS A 9 8.94 -9.06 -21.32
N GLY A 10 10.13 -9.01 -20.69
CA GLY A 10 11.42 -9.11 -21.36
C GLY A 10 11.82 -7.90 -22.22
N LYS A 11 10.95 -6.89 -22.37
CA LYS A 11 11.23 -5.70 -23.18
C LYS A 11 12.27 -4.81 -22.51
N PHE A 12 13.22 -4.30 -23.29
CA PHE A 12 14.21 -3.31 -22.84
C PHE A 12 13.60 -1.92 -22.93
N THR A 13 13.19 -1.35 -21.81
CA THR A 13 12.44 -0.09 -21.74
C THR A 13 12.67 0.63 -20.42
N PHE A 14 12.00 1.76 -20.17
CA PHE A 14 12.00 2.40 -18.87
C PHE A 14 11.27 1.53 -17.86
N VAL A 15 11.97 1.18 -16.77
CA VAL A 15 11.44 0.33 -15.70
C VAL A 15 11.34 1.10 -14.38
N PHE A 16 10.41 0.62 -13.56
CA PHE A 16 10.15 1.05 -12.20
C PHE A 16 10.52 -0.10 -11.26
N LYS A 17 11.12 0.22 -10.11
CA LYS A 17 11.29 -0.73 -9.02
C LYS A 17 9.95 -0.95 -8.35
N HIS A 18 9.57 -2.20 -8.18
CA HIS A 18 8.30 -2.59 -7.57
C HIS A 18 8.53 -3.62 -6.48
N HIS A 19 7.82 -3.48 -5.36
CA HIS A 19 7.81 -4.48 -4.29
C HIS A 19 6.70 -5.50 -4.60
N PRO A 20 7.02 -6.78 -4.83
CA PRO A 20 6.01 -7.82 -5.08
C PRO A 20 5.00 -7.94 -3.93
N LEU A 21 5.46 -7.72 -2.70
CA LEU A 21 4.63 -7.75 -1.50
C LEU A 21 4.27 -6.33 -1.03
N PRO A 22 3.02 -6.07 -0.62
CA PRO A 22 2.61 -4.77 -0.11
C PRO A 22 3.38 -4.41 1.15
N GLN A 23 4.24 -3.38 1.06
CA GLN A 23 5.03 -2.88 2.19
C GLN A 23 4.16 -2.45 3.39
N ALA A 24 2.91 -2.03 3.13
CA ALA A 24 1.95 -1.66 4.16
C ALA A 24 1.41 -2.86 4.97
N ALA A 25 1.38 -4.06 4.39
CA ALA A 25 0.87 -5.27 5.04
C ALA A 25 1.99 -6.07 5.73
N PHE A 26 3.20 -6.08 5.16
CA PHE A 26 4.32 -6.90 5.63
C PHE A 26 5.40 -6.10 6.39
N GLY A 27 5.19 -4.80 6.59
CA GLY A 27 6.04 -3.95 7.44
C GLY A 27 7.40 -3.60 6.83
N LYS A 28 8.02 -2.53 7.36
CA LYS A 28 9.37 -2.07 6.96
C LYS A 28 10.53 -2.95 7.48
N GLY A 29 10.25 -4.09 8.10
CA GLY A 29 11.26 -4.90 8.81
C GLY A 29 11.24 -6.39 8.49
N ALA A 30 10.30 -6.90 7.69
CA ALA A 30 10.26 -8.33 7.39
C ALA A 30 11.32 -8.75 6.37
N ASN A 31 11.62 -7.90 5.39
CA ASN A 31 12.54 -8.23 4.30
C ASN A 31 13.46 -7.03 4.05
N ASN A 32 14.76 -7.28 3.88
CA ASN A 32 15.76 -6.26 3.55
C ASN A 32 15.27 -5.41 2.36
N LEU A 33 14.89 -4.16 2.63
CA LEU A 33 14.07 -3.29 1.79
C LEU A 33 14.66 -2.92 0.41
N ASP A 34 15.89 -3.30 0.12
CA ASP A 34 16.50 -3.14 -1.20
C ASP A 34 16.55 -4.44 -2.03
N GLN A 35 16.35 -5.60 -1.40
CA GLN A 35 16.60 -6.91 -2.03
C GLN A 35 15.37 -7.50 -2.72
N ASP A 36 14.15 -7.23 -2.22
CA ASP A 36 12.91 -7.77 -2.80
C ASP A 36 12.22 -6.77 -3.73
N THR A 37 12.99 -6.04 -4.55
CA THR A 37 12.42 -5.18 -5.60
C THR A 37 12.66 -5.77 -6.97
N VAL A 38 11.59 -5.83 -7.77
CA VAL A 38 11.64 -6.28 -9.16
C VAL A 38 11.51 -5.11 -10.12
N ASN A 39 12.18 -5.21 -11.27
CA ASN A 39 12.13 -4.21 -12.33
C ASN A 39 10.98 -4.51 -13.31
N LEU A 40 9.95 -3.66 -13.32
CA LEU A 40 8.78 -3.78 -14.19
C LEU A 40 8.64 -2.55 -15.08
N CYS A 41 8.24 -2.73 -16.34
CA CYS A 41 7.84 -1.59 -17.17
C CYS A 41 6.49 -1.03 -16.72
N GLY A 42 6.17 0.21 -17.12
CA GLY A 42 4.95 0.91 -16.68
C GLY A 42 3.67 0.08 -16.85
N ASN A 43 3.46 -0.53 -18.02
CA ASN A 43 2.28 -1.35 -18.27
C ASN A 43 2.24 -2.59 -17.37
N CYS A 44 3.35 -3.31 -17.23
CA CYS A 44 3.43 -4.49 -16.38
C CYS A 44 3.31 -4.15 -14.88
N HIS A 45 3.76 -2.97 -14.48
CA HIS A 45 3.62 -2.47 -13.12
C HIS A 45 2.14 -2.19 -12.78
N THR A 46 1.43 -1.48 -13.66
CA THR A 46 -0.02 -1.23 -13.49
C THR A 46 -0.82 -2.51 -13.49
N GLU A 47 -0.54 -3.43 -14.42
CA GLU A 47 -1.22 -4.73 -14.49
C GLU A 47 -1.01 -5.56 -13.21
N TYR A 48 0.18 -5.47 -12.60
CA TYR A 48 0.48 -6.15 -11.34
C TYR A 48 -0.37 -5.61 -10.19
N HIS A 49 -0.52 -4.29 -10.09
CA HIS A 49 -1.42 -3.65 -9.13
C HIS A 49 -2.89 -3.95 -9.41
N GLU A 50 -3.31 -4.00 -10.67
CA GLU A 50 -4.70 -4.33 -11.03
C GLU A 50 -5.04 -5.79 -10.76
N PHE A 51 -4.11 -6.72 -10.99
CA PHE A 51 -4.31 -8.13 -10.71
C PHE A 51 -4.33 -8.38 -9.19
N LEU A 52 -3.29 -7.99 -8.44
CA LEU A 52 -3.29 -8.15 -6.98
C LEU A 52 -4.35 -7.30 -6.27
N GLY A 53 -4.65 -6.10 -6.80
CA GLY A 53 -5.71 -5.23 -6.29
C GLY A 53 -7.11 -5.82 -6.44
N LYS A 54 -7.34 -6.70 -7.42
CA LYS A 54 -8.60 -7.42 -7.60
C LYS A 54 -8.65 -8.74 -6.85
N THR A 55 -7.53 -9.44 -6.67
CA THR A 55 -7.51 -10.79 -6.09
C THR A 55 -7.16 -10.84 -4.60
N GLU A 56 -6.40 -9.89 -4.04
CA GLU A 56 -5.81 -10.07 -2.69
C GLU A 56 -5.80 -8.84 -1.75
N LEU A 57 -6.37 -7.69 -2.11
CA LEU A 57 -6.42 -6.53 -1.19
C LEU A 57 -7.79 -6.26 -0.54
N LYS A 58 -8.80 -7.09 -0.81
CA LYS A 58 -9.95 -7.21 0.09
C LYS A 58 -9.54 -8.12 1.23
N ASN A 59 -8.93 -7.56 2.27
CA ASN A 59 -8.75 -8.30 3.52
C ASN A 59 -10.15 -8.77 3.96
N THR A 60 -10.45 -10.07 3.96
CA THR A 60 -11.77 -10.58 4.36
C THR A 60 -11.90 -10.69 5.88
N ASP A 61 -10.82 -10.38 6.62
CA ASP A 61 -10.82 -10.41 8.07
C ASP A 61 -11.70 -9.28 8.64
N SER A 62 -12.89 -9.67 9.09
CA SER A 62 -13.84 -8.80 9.79
C SER A 62 -13.22 -8.05 10.97
N ARG A 63 -12.21 -8.61 11.66
CA ARG A 63 -11.54 -7.96 12.80
C ARG A 63 -10.68 -6.78 12.34
N PHE A 64 -10.00 -6.90 11.20
CA PHE A 64 -9.22 -5.81 10.62
C PHE A 64 -10.10 -4.61 10.27
N HIS A 65 -11.25 -4.87 9.64
CA HIS A 65 -12.21 -3.82 9.29
C HIS A 65 -12.85 -3.18 10.52
N TYR A 66 -13.22 -3.99 11.51
CA TYR A 66 -13.75 -3.50 12.77
C TYR A 66 -12.74 -2.59 13.49
N GLN A 67 -11.47 -3.00 13.58
CA GLN A 67 -10.43 -2.20 14.23
C GLN A 67 -10.15 -0.89 13.49
N LYS A 68 -10.14 -0.92 12.15
CA LYS A 68 -10.00 0.29 11.33
C LYS A 68 -11.17 1.23 11.55
N TRP A 69 -12.41 0.74 11.48
CA TRP A 69 -13.60 1.56 11.70
C TRP A 69 -13.64 2.15 13.12
N TYR A 70 -13.31 1.36 14.14
CA TYR A 70 -13.26 1.82 15.53
C TYR A 70 -12.21 2.91 15.75
N THR A 71 -11.02 2.75 15.15
CA THR A 71 -9.97 3.79 15.18
C THR A 71 -10.46 5.09 14.56
N TRP A 72 -11.10 5.01 13.39
CA TRP A 72 -11.68 6.18 12.71
C TRP A 72 -12.75 6.88 13.57
N LEU A 73 -13.67 6.13 14.17
CA LEU A 73 -14.71 6.67 15.03
C LEU A 73 -14.11 7.38 16.26
N TYR A 74 -13.16 6.73 16.94
CA TYR A 74 -12.52 7.31 18.12
C TYR A 74 -11.77 8.61 17.78
N THR A 75 -11.05 8.64 16.65
CA THR A 75 -10.37 9.85 16.18
C THR A 75 -11.35 10.99 15.91
N LEU A 76 -12.49 10.71 15.26
CA LEU A 76 -13.52 11.72 15.01
C LEU A 76 -14.13 12.26 16.31
N CYS A 77 -14.46 11.37 17.26
CA CYS A 77 -14.96 11.77 18.56
C CYS A 77 -13.95 12.64 19.33
N PHE A 78 -12.67 12.26 19.30
CA PHE A 78 -11.61 13.02 19.96
C PHE A 78 -11.43 14.41 19.35
N ILE A 79 -11.39 14.52 18.02
CA ILE A 79 -11.30 15.81 17.33
C ILE A 79 -12.52 16.68 17.67
N GLY A 80 -13.72 16.10 17.67
CA GLY A 80 -14.94 16.83 18.06
C GLY A 80 -14.84 17.38 19.48
N LEU A 81 -14.37 16.58 20.44
CA LEU A 81 -14.15 16.98 21.83
C LEU A 81 -13.14 18.12 21.95
N VAL A 82 -12.00 18.03 21.27
CA VAL A 82 -10.97 19.08 21.25
C VAL A 82 -11.53 20.38 20.67
N THR A 83 -12.29 20.28 19.57
CA THR A 83 -12.88 21.46 18.92
C THR A 83 -13.89 22.15 19.84
N LEU A 84 -14.69 21.38 20.58
CA LEU A 84 -15.65 21.88 21.57
C LEU A 84 -14.95 22.59 22.73
N LEU A 85 -13.85 22.02 23.25
CA LEU A 85 -13.05 22.63 24.30
C LEU A 85 -12.44 23.97 23.87
N ILE A 86 -11.96 24.05 22.61
CA ILE A 86 -11.44 25.31 22.05
C ILE A 86 -12.56 26.35 21.88
N ALA A 87 -13.75 25.95 21.47
CA ALA A 87 -14.87 26.87 21.26
C ALA A 87 -15.47 27.42 22.58
N CYS A 88 -15.19 26.79 23.73
CA CYS A 88 -15.64 27.24 25.04
C CYS A 88 -14.60 28.06 25.83
N LEU A 89 -13.42 28.30 25.24
CA LEU A 89 -12.33 29.14 25.76
C LEU A 89 -12.40 30.54 25.14
#